data_AF-A0A7S0FYF7-F1
#
_entry.id   AF-A0A7S0FYF7-F1
#
_cell.length_a   1.000
_cell.length_b   1.000
_cell.length_c   1.000
_cell.angle_alpha   90.00
_cell.angle_beta   90.00
_cell.angle_gamma   90.00
#
_symmetry.space_group_name_H-M   'P 1'
#
loop_
_entity.id
_entity.type
_entity.pdbx_description
1 polymer ?
#
loop_
_entity_poly.entity_id
_entity_poly.type
_entity_poly.pdbx_seq_one_letter_code
_entity_poly.pdbx_strand_id
1 'polypeptide(L)'
;NRWDTLLDGLLKCLMMDGEWLSDVCASVFVGPDALHISGAAQPLVMPAIVCSGGRRTIYQPATFKAWEEVLWRERCADHAGLCWRLSPRRAPRRRISRREAADLLLERLDEVLECTPTGASALAFSAG
;
A
#
# COMPACT_ATOMS: atom_id res chain seq x y z
N ASN A 1 -0.36 -14.64 10.50
CA ASN A 1 -0.23 -13.19 10.25
C ASN A 1 -1.05 -12.84 9.03
N ARG A 2 -2.13 -12.07 9.19
CA ARG A 2 -3.03 -11.68 8.07
C ARG A 2 -2.44 -10.57 7.18
N TRP A 3 -1.49 -9.82 7.74
CA TRP A 3 -0.76 -8.75 7.04
C TRP A 3 0.00 -9.27 5.82
N ASP A 4 0.69 -10.40 5.96
CA ASP A 4 1.49 -11.00 4.89
C ASP A 4 0.63 -11.31 3.66
N THR A 5 -0.60 -11.82 3.85
CA THR A 5 -1.54 -12.09 2.77
C THR A 5 -2.04 -10.82 2.08
N LEU A 6 -2.30 -9.75 2.83
CA LEU A 6 -2.73 -8.47 2.27
C LEU A 6 -1.60 -7.79 1.48
N LEU A 7 -0.38 -7.83 2.01
CA LEU A 7 0.81 -7.32 1.31
C LEU A 7 1.16 -8.13 0.06
N ASP A 8 1.01 -9.46 0.12
CA ASP A 8 1.22 -10.33 -1.04
C ASP A 8 0.17 -10.09 -2.12
N GLY A 9 -1.09 -9.86 -1.73
CA GLY A 9 -2.15 -9.44 -2.65
C GLY A 9 -1.83 -8.11 -3.34
N LEU A 10 -1.41 -7.10 -2.57
CA LEU A 10 -0.97 -5.81 -3.14
C LEU A 10 0.21 -5.96 -4.10
N LEU A 11 1.22 -6.74 -3.71
CA LEU A 11 2.39 -7.01 -4.54
C LEU A 11 1.99 -7.64 -5.87
N LYS A 12 1.10 -8.63 -5.85
CA LYS A 12 0.57 -9.26 -7.06
C LYS A 12 -0.19 -8.28 -7.94
N CYS A 13 -0.98 -7.37 -7.36
CA CYS A 13 -1.65 -6.31 -8.12
C CYS A 13 -0.64 -5.38 -8.81
N LEU A 14 0.40 -4.95 -8.09
CA LEU A 14 1.47 -4.10 -8.60
C LEU A 14 2.31 -4.78 -9.70
N MET A 15 2.39 -6.11 -9.65
CA MET A 15 3.17 -6.94 -10.57
C MET A 15 2.40 -7.47 -11.78
N MET A 16 1.10 -7.19 -11.91
CA MET A 16 0.37 -7.59 -13.12
C MET A 16 0.94 -6.88 -14.35
N ASP A 17 0.99 -7.58 -15.48
CA ASP A 17 1.54 -7.04 -16.73
C ASP A 17 0.80 -5.76 -17.15
N GLY A 18 1.54 -4.65 -17.19
CA GLY A 18 1.01 -3.33 -17.56
C GLY A 18 1.39 -2.24 -16.55
N GLU A 19 1.27 -0.99 -16.97
CA GLU A 19 1.39 0.15 -16.06
C GLU A 19 0.13 0.20 -15.20
N TRP A 20 0.29 0.15 -13.88
CA TRP A 20 -0.83 0.39 -13.00
C TRP A 20 -1.23 1.86 -13.13
N LEU A 21 -2.46 2.11 -13.56
CA LEU A 21 -2.93 3.47 -13.79
C LEU A 21 -2.76 4.30 -12.49
N SER A 22 -2.24 5.51 -12.64
CA SER A 22 -1.91 6.39 -11.51
C SER A 22 -3.12 6.80 -10.66
N ASP A 23 -4.31 6.71 -11.23
CA ASP A 23 -5.60 7.01 -10.59
C ASP A 23 -6.18 5.80 -9.82
N VAL A 24 -5.61 4.61 -9.98
CA VAL A 24 -6.02 3.44 -9.21
C VAL A 24 -5.23 3.39 -7.91
N CYS A 25 -5.96 3.42 -6.81
CA CYS A 25 -5.43 3.37 -5.45
C CYS A 25 -5.87 2.08 -4.74
N ALA A 26 -4.99 1.54 -3.91
CA ALA A 26 -5.29 0.45 -2.98
C ALA A 26 -4.92 0.89 -1.56
N SER A 27 -5.79 0.60 -0.60
CA SER A 27 -5.56 0.91 0.81
C SER A 27 -5.64 -0.38 1.62
N VAL A 28 -4.62 -0.65 2.42
CA VAL A 28 -4.60 -1.78 3.35
C VAL A 28 -4.61 -1.26 4.77
N PHE A 29 -5.61 -1.69 5.53
CA PHE A 29 -5.80 -1.33 6.93
C PHE A 29 -5.43 -2.53 7.81
N VAL A 30 -4.49 -2.33 8.74
CA VAL A 30 -4.12 -3.35 9.72
C VAL A 30 -4.21 -2.79 11.12
N GLY A 31 -5.32 -3.12 11.77
CA GLY A 31 -5.68 -2.55 13.05
C GLY A 31 -5.80 -1.03 12.92
N PRO A 32 -4.98 -0.25 13.64
CA PRO A 32 -5.03 1.21 13.63
C PRO A 32 -4.14 1.87 12.57
N ASP A 33 -3.31 1.10 11.86
CA ASP A 33 -2.36 1.60 10.87
C ASP A 33 -2.93 1.35 9.46
N ALA A 34 -2.64 2.26 8.51
CA ALA A 34 -3.05 2.12 7.12
C ALA A 34 -1.88 2.37 6.15
N LEU A 35 -1.87 1.61 5.06
CA LEU A 35 -0.94 1.71 3.95
C LEU A 35 -1.72 2.05 2.69
N HIS A 36 -1.48 3.23 2.12
CA HIS A 36 -2.12 3.66 0.87
C HIS A 36 -1.10 3.60 -0.26
N ILE A 37 -1.49 2.96 -1.36
CA ILE A 37 -0.65 2.73 -2.53
C ILE A 37 -1.41 3.14 -3.79
N SER A 38 -0.74 3.71 -4.77
CA SER A 38 -1.27 3.90 -6.14
C SER A 38 -0.31 3.35 -7.18
N GLY A 39 -0.71 3.39 -8.45
CA GLY A 39 0.14 3.03 -9.58
C GLY A 39 1.52 3.68 -9.58
N ALA A 40 1.66 4.89 -9.02
CA ALA A 40 2.94 5.59 -8.93
C ALA A 40 3.98 4.90 -8.01
N ALA A 41 3.58 3.93 -7.18
CA ALA A 41 4.51 3.09 -6.40
C ALA A 41 5.10 1.93 -7.21
N GLN A 42 4.59 1.64 -8.42
CA GLN A 42 5.08 0.53 -9.24
C GLN A 42 6.59 0.58 -9.48
N PRO A 43 7.26 1.72 -9.71
CA PRO A 43 8.72 1.79 -9.82
C PRO A 43 9.48 1.38 -8.55
N LEU A 44 8.86 1.51 -7.36
CA LEU A 44 9.45 1.08 -6.09
C LEU A 44 9.44 -0.46 -5.96
N VAL A 45 8.46 -1.11 -6.60
CA VAL A 45 8.23 -2.56 -6.53
C VAL A 45 8.85 -3.28 -7.72
N MET A 46 8.84 -2.64 -8.88
CA MET A 46 9.35 -3.16 -10.13
C MET A 46 10.44 -2.23 -10.65
N PRO A 47 11.63 -2.22 -10.05
CA PRO A 47 12.71 -1.38 -10.53
C PRO A 47 13.05 -1.72 -11.98
N ALA A 48 13.18 -0.69 -12.81
CA ALA A 48 13.62 -0.80 -14.19
C ALA A 48 15.08 -1.24 -14.25
N ILE A 49 15.33 -2.43 -14.78
CA ILE A 49 16.65 -2.87 -15.22
C ILE A 49 16.82 -2.43 -16.67
N VAL A 50 17.71 -1.48 -16.89
CA VAL A 50 18.11 -1.12 -18.25
C VAL A 50 18.94 -2.27 -18.81
N CYS A 51 18.46 -2.91 -19.87
CA CYS A 51 19.32 -3.81 -20.64
C CYS A 51 20.45 -3.01 -21.27
N SER A 52 21.68 -3.39 -20.96
CA SER A 52 22.88 -2.91 -21.65
C SER A 52 22.68 -3.08 -23.16
N GLY A 53 22.43 -1.99 -23.88
CA GLY A 53 21.97 -2.00 -25.28
C GLY A 53 20.78 -1.09 -25.61
N GLY A 54 20.15 -0.45 -24.62
CA GLY A 54 19.35 0.77 -24.78
C GLY A 54 17.98 0.63 -25.47
N ARG A 55 17.54 -0.58 -25.85
CA ARG A 55 16.30 -0.76 -26.62
C ARG A 55 15.09 -1.26 -25.83
N ARG A 56 15.23 -1.69 -24.57
CA ARG A 56 14.10 -2.19 -23.78
C ARG A 56 14.34 -2.04 -22.28
N THR A 57 13.42 -1.38 -21.59
CA THR A 57 13.33 -1.43 -20.14
C THR A 57 12.77 -2.79 -19.75
N ILE A 58 13.54 -3.57 -19.00
CA ILE A 58 13.04 -4.80 -18.38
C ILE A 58 12.76 -4.49 -16.93
N TYR A 59 11.53 -4.72 -16.49
CA TYR A 59 11.18 -4.57 -15.08
C TYR A 59 11.47 -5.88 -14.36
N GLN A 60 12.15 -5.81 -13.21
CA GLN A 60 12.30 -6.96 -12.35
C GLN A 60 11.19 -6.95 -11.29
N PRO A 61 10.28 -7.94 -11.28
CA PRO A 61 9.31 -8.05 -10.21
C PRO A 61 10.01 -8.25 -8.86
N ALA A 62 9.62 -7.50 -7.83
CA ALA A 62 10.10 -7.72 -6.47
C ALA A 62 9.62 -9.07 -5.92
N THR A 63 10.47 -9.72 -5.13
CA THR A 63 10.03 -10.79 -4.25
C THR A 63 9.22 -10.21 -3.08
N PHE A 64 8.37 -11.01 -2.44
CA PHE A 64 7.65 -10.59 -1.23
C PHE A 64 8.58 -9.98 -0.17
N LYS A 65 9.74 -10.62 0.07
CA LYS A 65 10.72 -10.13 1.03
C LYS A 65 11.31 -8.77 0.64
N ALA A 66 11.68 -8.62 -0.64
CA ALA A 66 12.21 -7.33 -1.13
C ALA A 66 11.15 -6.22 -1.05
N TRP A 67 9.89 -6.55 -1.35
CA TRP A 67 8.76 -5.63 -1.20
C TRP A 67 8.56 -5.21 0.26
N GLU A 68 8.54 -6.17 1.18
CA GLU A 68 8.42 -5.89 2.61
C GLU A 68 9.60 -5.03 3.12
N GLU A 69 10.83 -5.31 2.68
CA GLU A 69 12.01 -4.50 3.02
C GLU A 69 11.89 -3.06 2.51
N VAL A 70 11.41 -2.85 1.28
CA VAL A 70 11.15 -1.51 0.72
C VAL A 70 10.10 -0.79 1.56
N LEU A 71 8.97 -1.45 1.85
CA LEU A 71 7.92 -0.90 2.69
C LEU A 71 8.43 -0.45 4.07
N TRP A 72 9.25 -1.27 4.72
CA TRP A 72 9.83 -0.92 6.01
C TRP A 72 10.87 0.18 5.93
N ARG A 73 11.64 0.25 4.84
CA ARG A 73 12.62 1.30 4.61
C ARG A 73 11.95 2.66 4.36
N GLU A 74 10.89 2.69 3.55
CA GLU A 74 10.11 3.90 3.26
C GLU A 74 9.05 4.19 4.34
N ARG A 75 9.08 3.47 5.47
CA ARG A 75 8.17 3.71 6.58
C ARG A 75 8.38 5.13 7.12
N CYS A 76 7.31 5.89 7.26
CA CYS A 76 7.31 7.30 7.67
C CYS A 76 7.82 8.30 6.60
N ALA A 77 8.09 7.84 5.38
CA ALA A 77 8.39 8.71 4.26
C ALA A 77 7.19 8.71 3.29
N ASP A 78 6.75 9.90 2.89
CA ASP A 78 5.76 10.04 1.82
C ASP A 78 6.50 9.99 0.48
N HIS A 79 6.14 9.01 -0.36
CA HIS A 79 6.65 8.86 -1.72
C HIS A 79 5.50 8.98 -2.72
N ALA A 80 5.83 9.30 -3.96
CA ALA A 80 4.87 9.28 -5.05
C ALA A 80 4.21 7.90 -5.11
N GLY A 81 2.91 7.85 -4.82
CA GLY A 81 2.11 6.65 -4.80
C GLY A 81 2.27 5.72 -3.60
N LEU A 82 3.01 6.09 -2.55
CA LEU A 82 3.10 5.33 -1.31
C LEU A 82 2.98 6.29 -0.11
N CYS A 83 1.96 6.10 0.71
CA CYS A 83 1.73 6.91 1.91
C CYS A 83 1.43 6.00 3.12
N TRP A 84 2.19 6.21 4.20
CA TRP A 84 1.98 5.54 5.48
C TRP A 84 1.15 6.43 6.41
N ARG A 85 -0.03 5.96 6.80
CA ARG A 85 -0.83 6.60 7.85
C ARG A 85 -0.68 5.79 9.13
N LEU A 86 0.33 6.16 9.91
CA LEU A 86 0.58 5.56 11.21
C LEU A 86 -0.33 6.19 12.25
N SER A 87 -0.90 5.37 13.12
CA SER A 87 -1.68 5.90 14.24
C SER A 87 -0.77 6.68 15.21
N PRO A 88 -1.05 7.98 15.48
CA PRO A 88 -0.22 8.81 16.34
C PRO A 88 -0.25 8.37 17.81
N ARG A 89 -1.17 7.47 18.17
CA ARG A 89 -1.33 6.92 19.53
C ARG A 89 -0.29 5.86 19.91
N ARG A 90 0.85 5.79 19.22
CA ARG A 90 2.03 5.02 19.65
C ARG A 90 2.76 5.70 20.82
N ALA A 91 2.04 6.08 21.88
CA ALA A 91 2.68 6.16 23.18
C ALA A 91 2.99 4.71 23.60
N PRO A 92 4.22 4.37 24.03
CA PRO A 92 4.71 2.99 24.13
C PRO A 92 4.03 2.09 25.20
N ARG A 93 2.85 2.46 25.73
CA ARG A 93 2.27 1.78 26.91
C ARG A 93 0.77 1.45 26.85
N ARG A 94 -0.01 1.95 25.88
CA ARG A 94 -1.45 1.64 25.83
C ARG A 94 -1.77 0.72 24.66
N ARG A 95 -2.08 -0.55 24.97
CA ARG A 95 -2.78 -1.40 24.00
C ARG A 95 -4.11 -0.75 23.68
N ILE A 96 -4.33 -0.44 22.41
CA ILE A 96 -5.65 -0.04 21.93
C ILE A 96 -6.59 -1.24 22.01
N SER A 97 -7.84 -0.98 22.38
CA SER A 97 -8.88 -1.98 22.34
C SER A 97 -9.26 -2.31 20.89
N ARG A 98 -9.87 -3.48 20.68
CA ARG A 98 -10.41 -3.87 19.37
C ARG A 98 -11.42 -2.86 18.84
N ARG A 99 -12.23 -2.26 19.73
CA ARG A 99 -13.21 -1.24 19.39
C ARG A 99 -12.52 0.04 18.91
N GLU A 100 -11.55 0.55 19.66
CA GLU A 100 -10.78 1.73 19.25
C GLU A 100 -10.04 1.51 17.91
N ALA A 101 -9.53 0.31 17.65
CA ALA A 101 -8.92 -0.02 16.37
C ALA A 101 -9.94 -0.01 15.21
N ALA A 102 -11.18 -0.47 15.46
CA ALA A 102 -12.25 -0.45 14.47
C ALA A 102 -12.74 0.98 14.21
N ASP A 103 -12.87 1.80 15.24
CA ASP A 103 -13.26 3.21 15.12
C ASP A 103 -12.22 3.98 14.28
N LEU A 104 -10.93 3.79 14.57
CA LEU A 104 -9.84 4.38 13.79
C LEU A 104 -9.84 3.90 12.32
N LEU A 105 -10.15 2.62 12.08
CA LEU A 105 -10.22 2.09 10.72
C LEU A 105 -11.35 2.78 9.94
N LEU A 106 -12.52 2.95 10.56
CA LEU A 106 -13.66 3.63 9.94
C LEU A 106 -13.35 5.09 9.65
N GLU A 107 -12.75 5.81 10.60
CA GLU A 107 -12.30 7.20 10.38
C GLU A 107 -11.35 7.30 9.18
N ARG A 108 -10.40 6.37 9.04
CA ARG A 108 -9.47 6.36 7.90
C ARG A 108 -10.15 6.00 6.59
N LEU A 109 -11.15 5.13 6.62
CA LEU A 109 -11.96 4.81 5.45
C LEU A 109 -12.74 6.04 4.99
N ASP A 110 -13.37 6.75 5.93
CA ASP A 110 -14.11 7.98 5.65
C ASP A 110 -13.20 9.05 5.02
N GLU A 111 -11.99 9.27 5.57
CA GLU A 111 -10.98 10.17 4.98
C GLU A 111 -10.66 9.82 3.52
N VAL A 112 -10.50 8.53 3.21
CA VAL A 112 -10.23 8.08 1.83
C VAL A 112 -11.44 8.36 0.95
N LEU A 113 -12.65 8.06 1.41
CA LEU A 113 -13.87 8.28 0.65
C LEU A 113 -14.13 9.77 0.37
N GLU A 114 -13.83 10.65 1.32
CA GLU A 114 -13.94 12.11 1.15
C GLU A 114 -12.97 12.66 0.11
N CYS A 115 -11.77 12.08 0.01
CA CYS A 115 -10.76 12.48 -0.98
C CYS A 115 -10.99 11.86 -2.37
N THR A 116 -11.97 10.96 -2.50
CA THR A 116 -12.18 10.20 -3.72
C THR A 116 -13.02 11.01 -4.73
N PRO A 117 -12.61 11.12 -6.01
CA PRO A 117 -13.36 11.86 -7.01
C PRO A 117 -14.74 11.24 -7.30
N THR A 118 -15.69 12.08 -7.70
CA THR A 118 -17.04 11.65 -8.07
C THR A 118 -16.98 10.64 -9.23
N GLY A 119 -17.60 9.47 -9.05
CA GLY A 119 -17.62 8.39 -10.05
C GLY A 119 -16.58 7.28 -9.80
N ALA A 120 -15.77 7.37 -8.75
CA ALA A 120 -14.90 6.28 -8.36
C ALA A 120 -15.69 5.06 -7.83
N SER A 121 -15.10 3.88 -8.00
CA SER A 121 -15.61 2.62 -7.45
C SER A 121 -14.66 2.10 -6.39
N ALA A 122 -15.20 1.62 -5.26
CA ALA A 122 -14.42 0.98 -4.21
C ALA A 122 -14.78 -0.51 -4.11
N LEU A 123 -13.76 -1.36 -3.95
CA LEU A 123 -13.92 -2.78 -3.66
C LEU A 123 -13.25 -3.07 -2.31
N ALA A 124 -14.01 -3.63 -1.38
CA ALA A 124 -13.53 -3.98 -0.04
C ALA A 124 -13.38 -5.49 0.09
N PHE A 125 -12.22 -5.94 0.54
CA PHE A 125 -11.92 -7.36 0.77
C PHE A 125 -11.55 -7.57 2.23
N SER A 126 -12.18 -8.54 2.89
CA SER A 126 -11.81 -8.95 4.25
C SER A 126 -11.00 -10.24 4.22
N ALA A 127 -9.82 -10.26 4.85
CA ALA A 127 -9.08 -11.48 5.09
C ALA A 127 -9.80 -12.29 6.21
N GLY A 128 -10.49 -13.36 5.80
CA GLY A 128 -11.24 -14.30 6.65
C GLY A 128 -10.43 -14.91 7.79
#